data_AF-A0A7S3LS01-F1
#
_entry.id   AF-A0A7S3LS01-F1
#
_cell.length_a   1.000
_cell.length_b   1.000
_cell.length_c   1.000
_cell.angle_alpha   90.00
_cell.angle_beta   90.00
_cell.angle_gamma   90.00
#
_symmetry.space_group_name_H-M   'P 1'
#
loop_
_entity.id
_entity.type
_entity.pdbx_description
1 polymer ?
#
loop_
_entity_poly.entity_id
_entity_poly.type
_entity_poly.pdbx_seq_one_letter_code
_entity_poly.pdbx_strand_id
1 'polypeptide(L)'
;MPLPTMDLLIQAFHLIFLKDEGEDSIRLRDSFASLCTNEQHWTNEEKTSFSQVAGALKPFFSDEMLEKFRFDDMIKTFFRLGSNAFTISDEEIRPVGSGIFLLGSMLNHSCCPNSVQVFEGKTLVVKAVERIDVGEEIEISYVELADPTSRRRAKLFSDYYIQCECHRCLCIPPIRGYSDVEGLKKMDALESNIVALDGQSSEIGRLKNEGKFDVALALCLEGIEHWKRFLVFFWSPKV
;
A
#
# COMPACT_ATOMS: atom_id res chain seq x y z
N MET A 1 0.74 -7.06 -4.78
CA MET A 1 1.17 -7.08 -3.36
C MET A 1 2.58 -7.65 -3.19
N PRO A 2 3.51 -6.93 -2.54
CA PRO A 2 4.82 -7.46 -2.19
C PRO A 2 4.70 -8.55 -1.12
N LEU A 3 5.48 -9.63 -1.25
CA LEU A 3 5.54 -10.68 -0.24
C LEU A 3 6.03 -10.10 1.10
N PRO A 4 5.47 -10.51 2.25
CA PRO A 4 6.06 -10.14 3.54
C PRO A 4 7.49 -10.64 3.60
N THR A 5 8.38 -9.81 4.16
CA THR A 5 9.78 -10.18 4.34
C THR A 5 9.90 -11.43 5.22
N MET A 6 10.86 -12.29 4.93
CA MET A 6 11.12 -13.52 5.71
C MET A 6 11.29 -13.24 7.20
N ASP A 7 11.93 -12.12 7.56
CA ASP A 7 12.11 -11.71 8.94
C ASP A 7 10.78 -11.39 9.64
N LEU A 8 9.85 -10.71 8.95
CA LEU A 8 8.52 -10.41 9.48
C LEU A 8 7.70 -11.69 9.67
N LEU A 9 7.80 -12.63 8.73
CA LEU A 9 7.16 -13.94 8.84
C LEU A 9 7.66 -14.70 10.06
N ILE A 10 8.97 -14.83 10.20
CA ILE A 10 9.61 -15.49 11.34
C ILE A 10 9.18 -14.81 12.65
N GLN A 11 9.24 -13.48 12.71
CA GLN A 11 8.83 -12.72 13.90
C GLN A 11 7.35 -12.92 14.24
N ALA A 12 6.46 -12.92 13.25
CA ALA A 12 5.05 -13.20 13.45
C ALA A 12 4.84 -14.62 14.01
N PHE A 13 5.52 -15.63 13.43
CA PHE A 13 5.46 -17.00 13.93
C PHE A 13 5.95 -17.13 15.38
N HIS A 14 7.07 -16.49 15.71
CA HIS A 14 7.60 -16.45 17.07
C HIS A 14 6.63 -15.75 18.05
N LEU A 15 6.09 -14.59 17.67
CA LEU A 15 5.16 -13.82 18.52
C LEU A 15 3.86 -14.56 18.80
N ILE A 16 3.32 -15.25 17.80
CA ILE A 16 2.00 -15.86 17.89
C ILE A 16 2.08 -17.27 18.47
N PHE A 17 3.15 -18.04 18.25
CA PHE A 17 3.11 -19.48 18.57
C PHE A 17 4.22 -19.95 19.52
N LEU A 18 5.19 -19.09 19.84
CA LEU A 18 6.28 -19.39 20.78
C LEU A 18 6.24 -18.56 22.08
N LYS A 19 5.26 -17.65 22.22
CA LYS A 19 5.01 -16.93 23.47
C LYS A 19 4.24 -17.80 24.47
N ASP A 20 4.43 -17.52 25.75
CA ASP A 20 3.78 -18.26 26.85
C ASP A 20 2.25 -18.12 26.83
N GLU A 21 1.54 -19.03 27.51
CA GLU A 21 0.07 -19.10 27.59
C GLU A 21 -0.58 -18.03 28.49
N GLY A 22 0.14 -16.95 28.80
CA GLY A 22 -0.34 -15.80 29.54
C GLY A 22 -1.46 -15.05 28.80
N GLU A 23 -2.29 -14.36 29.58
CA GLU A 23 -3.49 -13.69 29.08
C GLU A 23 -3.20 -12.69 27.95
N ASP A 24 -2.11 -11.93 28.05
CA ASP A 24 -1.70 -10.96 27.02
C ASP A 24 -1.28 -11.65 25.72
N SER A 25 -0.60 -12.79 25.80
CA SER A 25 -0.21 -13.57 24.64
C SER A 25 -1.45 -14.15 23.94
N ILE A 26 -2.43 -14.66 24.71
CA ILE A 26 -3.72 -15.12 24.17
C ILE A 26 -4.41 -13.99 23.40
N ARG A 27 -4.55 -12.81 24.02
CA ARG A 27 -5.19 -11.65 23.38
C ARG A 27 -4.51 -11.21 22.08
N LEU A 28 -3.17 -11.23 22.05
CA LEU A 28 -2.40 -10.93 20.84
C LEU A 28 -2.64 -11.97 19.73
N ARG A 29 -2.67 -13.27 20.08
CA ARG A 29 -2.97 -14.36 19.13
C ARG A 29 -4.36 -14.20 18.53
N ASP A 30 -5.37 -13.95 19.36
CA ASP A 30 -6.76 -13.79 18.92
C ASP A 30 -6.93 -12.57 18.01
N SER A 31 -6.31 -11.44 18.39
CA SER A 31 -6.30 -10.23 17.58
C SER A 31 -5.64 -10.47 16.23
N PHE A 32 -4.49 -11.15 16.19
CA PHE A 32 -3.85 -11.50 14.93
C PHE A 32 -4.71 -12.47 14.10
N ALA A 33 -5.31 -13.48 14.73
CA ALA A 33 -6.16 -14.46 14.06
C ALA A 33 -7.39 -13.80 13.40
N SER A 34 -7.86 -12.69 13.95
CA SER A 34 -8.98 -11.89 13.42
C SER A 34 -8.62 -11.02 12.20
N LEU A 35 -7.33 -10.85 11.89
CA LEU A 35 -6.91 -10.05 10.74
C LEU A 35 -7.42 -10.61 9.42
N CYS A 36 -7.75 -9.71 8.49
CA CYS A 36 -8.26 -10.08 7.18
C CYS A 36 -7.22 -10.85 6.38
N THR A 37 -7.63 -11.94 5.73
CA THR A 37 -6.77 -12.74 4.86
C THR A 37 -6.92 -12.38 3.38
N ASN A 38 -8.08 -11.83 2.98
CA ASN A 38 -8.50 -11.68 1.59
C ASN A 38 -8.39 -12.97 0.75
N GLU A 39 -8.28 -14.15 1.38
CA GLU A 39 -7.94 -15.43 0.71
C GLU A 39 -8.93 -15.84 -0.39
N GLN A 40 -10.16 -15.33 -0.32
CA GLN A 40 -11.22 -15.52 -1.31
C GLN A 40 -10.90 -14.87 -2.66
N HIS A 41 -10.10 -13.82 -2.69
CA HIS A 41 -9.77 -13.08 -3.91
C HIS A 41 -8.49 -13.57 -4.60
N TRP A 42 -7.79 -14.52 -3.98
CA TRP A 42 -6.49 -14.98 -4.46
C TRP A 42 -6.66 -16.09 -5.48
N THR A 43 -5.88 -15.99 -6.56
CA THR A 43 -5.83 -16.97 -7.65
C THR A 43 -5.24 -18.29 -7.17
N ASN A 44 -5.53 -19.37 -7.90
CA ASN A 44 -4.94 -20.68 -7.61
C ASN A 44 -3.41 -20.69 -7.79
N GLU A 45 -2.89 -19.84 -8.68
CA GLU A 45 -1.45 -19.67 -8.90
C GLU A 45 -0.77 -19.02 -7.70
N GLU A 46 -1.35 -17.94 -7.17
CA GLU A 46 -0.88 -17.33 -5.92
C GLU A 46 -0.92 -18.35 -4.79
N LYS A 47 -2.06 -19.01 -4.56
CA LYS A 47 -2.19 -20.05 -3.50
C LYS A 47 -1.13 -21.15 -3.61
N THR A 48 -0.81 -21.57 -4.84
CA THR A 48 0.22 -22.56 -5.13
C THR A 48 1.63 -22.02 -4.82
N SER A 49 1.93 -20.79 -5.23
CA SER A 49 3.21 -20.12 -4.95
C SER A 49 3.47 -20.01 -3.45
N PHE A 50 2.46 -19.60 -2.67
CA PHE A 50 2.57 -19.53 -1.21
C PHE A 50 2.70 -20.90 -0.57
N SER A 51 2.01 -21.90 -1.09
CA SER A 51 2.17 -23.30 -0.64
C SER A 51 3.60 -23.79 -0.87
N GLN A 52 4.21 -23.44 -2.00
CA GLN A 52 5.62 -23.78 -2.28
C GLN A 52 6.58 -23.07 -1.31
N VAL A 53 6.36 -21.78 -1.04
CA VAL A 53 7.17 -21.03 -0.06
C VAL A 53 7.02 -21.63 1.34
N ALA A 54 5.80 -21.93 1.79
CA ALA A 54 5.56 -22.58 3.08
C ALA A 54 6.24 -23.96 3.16
N GLY A 55 6.20 -24.74 2.08
CA GLY A 55 6.89 -26.03 1.97
C GLY A 55 8.41 -25.89 2.03
N ALA A 56 8.97 -24.89 1.34
CA ALA A 56 10.40 -24.59 1.36
C ALA A 56 10.88 -24.08 2.74
N LEU A 57 9.98 -23.48 3.51
CA LEU A 57 10.28 -23.01 4.86
C LEU A 57 10.23 -24.11 5.92
N LYS A 58 9.56 -25.22 5.64
CA LYS A 58 9.40 -26.34 6.58
C LYS A 58 10.70 -26.77 7.29
N PRO A 59 11.87 -26.89 6.61
CA PRO A 59 13.12 -27.31 7.25
C PRO A 59 13.71 -26.30 8.24
N PHE A 60 13.25 -25.04 8.22
CA PHE A 60 13.73 -23.99 9.14
C PHE A 60 12.96 -23.99 10.47
N PHE A 61 11.92 -24.81 10.59
CA PHE A 61 11.15 -24.99 11.82
C PHE A 61 11.57 -26.26 12.55
N SER A 62 11.60 -26.23 13.88
CA SER A 62 11.85 -27.41 14.71
C SER A 62 10.65 -28.36 14.66
N ASP A 63 10.84 -29.63 15.00
CA ASP A 63 9.75 -30.60 15.07
C ASP A 63 8.66 -30.15 16.06
N GLU A 64 9.04 -29.56 17.20
CA GLU A 64 8.09 -28.96 18.16
C GLU A 64 7.27 -27.82 17.53
N MET A 65 7.91 -26.99 16.70
CA MET A 65 7.19 -25.96 15.95
C MET A 65 6.23 -26.62 14.96
N LEU A 66 6.68 -27.57 14.14
CA LEU A 66 5.85 -28.24 13.13
C LEU A 66 4.70 -29.06 13.73
N GLU A 67 4.82 -29.57 14.96
CA GLU A 67 3.70 -30.20 15.68
C GLU A 67 2.62 -29.18 16.08
N LYS A 68 3.02 -27.95 16.44
CA LYS A 68 2.11 -26.83 16.71
C LYS A 68 1.61 -26.16 15.43
N PHE A 69 2.31 -26.32 14.30
CA PHE A 69 2.02 -25.67 13.02
C PHE A 69 1.39 -26.61 12.00
N ARG A 70 0.10 -26.42 11.71
CA ARG A 70 -0.48 -26.96 10.47
C ARG A 70 -0.06 -26.08 9.28
N PHE A 71 0.11 -26.73 8.14
CA PHE A 71 0.41 -26.05 6.87
C PHE A 71 -0.61 -24.95 6.51
N ASP A 72 -1.89 -25.19 6.82
CA ASP A 72 -2.97 -24.22 6.62
C ASP A 72 -2.78 -22.94 7.47
N ASP A 73 -2.23 -23.06 8.68
CA ASP A 73 -2.00 -21.93 9.58
C ASP A 73 -0.82 -21.07 9.08
N MET A 74 0.20 -21.71 8.49
CA MET A 74 1.28 -20.99 7.83
C MET A 74 0.73 -20.16 6.67
N ILE A 75 -0.05 -20.78 5.79
CA ILE A 75 -0.66 -20.10 4.63
C ILE A 75 -1.53 -18.93 5.08
N LYS A 76 -2.41 -19.13 6.08
CA LYS A 76 -3.23 -18.03 6.62
C LYS A 76 -2.40 -16.93 7.26
N THR A 77 -1.27 -17.24 7.86
CA THR A 77 -0.32 -16.24 8.39
C THR A 77 0.26 -15.38 7.27
N PHE A 78 0.66 -15.98 6.14
CA PHE A 78 1.08 -15.23 4.96
C PHE A 78 0.00 -14.27 4.48
N PHE A 79 -1.25 -14.74 4.42
CA PHE A 79 -2.38 -13.94 3.93
C PHE A 79 -2.68 -12.75 4.85
N ARG A 80 -2.64 -12.96 6.17
CA ARG A 80 -2.78 -11.89 7.16
C ARG A 80 -1.66 -10.87 7.04
N LEU A 81 -0.41 -11.31 6.94
CA LEU A 81 0.72 -10.38 6.81
C LEU A 81 0.66 -9.60 5.49
N GLY A 82 0.33 -10.25 4.38
CA GLY A 82 0.19 -9.58 3.09
C GLY A 82 -0.86 -8.47 3.11
N SER A 83 -1.99 -8.72 3.76
CA SER A 83 -3.12 -7.76 3.76
C SER A 83 -3.01 -6.67 4.83
N ASN A 84 -2.23 -6.87 5.90
CA ASN A 84 -2.30 -6.01 7.10
C ASN A 84 -0.94 -5.44 7.54
N ALA A 85 0.18 -5.85 6.93
CA ALA A 85 1.48 -5.32 7.28
C ALA A 85 1.66 -3.87 6.81
N PHE A 86 2.36 -3.09 7.63
CA PHE A 86 2.72 -1.72 7.36
C PHE A 86 4.18 -1.63 6.94
N THR A 87 4.47 -0.78 5.96
CA THR A 87 5.83 -0.32 5.71
C THR A 87 6.20 0.72 6.77
N ILE A 88 7.26 0.45 7.53
CA ILE A 88 7.81 1.37 8.53
C ILE A 88 8.75 2.32 7.80
N SER A 89 8.60 3.61 8.06
CA SER A 89 9.42 4.66 7.45
C SER A 89 10.18 5.48 8.49
N ASP A 90 11.31 6.05 8.09
CA ASP A 90 12.04 7.04 8.88
C ASP A 90 11.41 8.45 8.78
N GLU A 91 12.05 9.43 9.42
CA GLU A 91 11.61 10.84 9.43
C GLU A 91 11.60 11.47 8.03
N GLU A 92 12.33 10.90 7.07
CA GLU A 92 12.39 11.31 5.67
C GLU A 92 11.43 10.48 4.79
N ILE A 93 10.52 9.72 5.40
CA ILE A 93 9.51 8.87 4.77
C ILE A 93 10.14 7.70 3.97
N ARG A 94 11.43 7.42 4.18
CA ARG A 94 12.11 6.31 3.49
C ARG A 94 11.72 5.00 4.13
N PRO A 95 11.38 3.96 3.34
CA PRO A 95 11.05 2.66 3.89
C PRO A 95 12.29 2.04 4.54
N VAL A 96 12.20 1.71 5.82
CA VAL A 96 13.29 1.09 6.60
C VAL A 96 12.94 -0.31 7.11
N GLY A 97 11.68 -0.72 7.00
CA GLY A 97 11.26 -2.06 7.39
C GLY A 97 9.77 -2.30 7.18
N SER A 98 9.30 -3.42 7.73
CA SER A 98 7.90 -3.81 7.74
C SER A 98 7.50 -4.24 9.16
N GLY A 99 6.23 -4.07 9.50
CA GLY A 99 5.71 -4.44 10.82
C GLY A 99 4.22 -4.72 10.80
N ILE A 100 3.75 -5.47 11.80
CA ILE A 100 2.32 -5.71 12.02
C ILE A 100 1.87 -4.91 13.25
N PHE A 101 0.83 -4.10 13.08
CA PHE A 101 0.32 -3.19 14.12
C PHE A 101 -1.16 -3.46 14.31
N LEU A 102 -1.51 -4.37 15.23
CA LEU A 102 -2.86 -4.93 15.33
C LEU A 102 -3.97 -3.87 15.41
N LEU A 103 -3.78 -2.83 16.22
CA LEU A 103 -4.73 -1.71 16.30
C LEU A 103 -4.74 -0.85 15.04
N GLY A 104 -3.57 -0.65 14.41
CA GLY A 104 -3.46 0.06 13.15
C GLY A 104 -4.15 -0.67 11.99
N SER A 105 -4.07 -2.00 11.98
CA SER A 105 -4.72 -2.86 10.98
C SER A 105 -6.26 -2.82 11.04
N MET A 106 -6.85 -2.16 12.04
CA MET A 106 -8.30 -1.93 12.11
C MET A 106 -8.75 -0.66 11.39
N LEU A 107 -7.84 0.26 11.07
CA LEU A 107 -8.16 1.54 10.45
C LEU A 107 -8.47 1.32 8.98
N ASN A 108 -9.59 1.83 8.48
CA ASN A 108 -9.95 1.67 7.07
C ASN A 108 -9.34 2.76 6.17
N HIS A 109 -9.47 2.52 4.87
CA HIS A 109 -8.96 3.42 3.84
C HIS A 109 -9.97 4.49 3.41
N SER A 110 -9.51 5.74 3.32
CA SER A 110 -10.16 6.79 2.53
C SER A 110 -9.16 7.59 1.69
N CYS A 111 -9.57 8.02 0.48
CA CYS A 111 -8.78 8.99 -0.31
C CYS A 111 -8.99 10.44 0.15
N CYS A 112 -9.86 10.66 1.16
CA CYS A 112 -10.01 11.86 1.96
C CYS A 112 -9.87 11.49 3.45
N PRO A 113 -8.70 11.04 3.90
CA PRO A 113 -8.55 10.52 5.25
C PRO A 113 -8.64 11.66 6.27
N ASN A 114 -9.27 11.39 7.41
CA ASN A 114 -9.31 12.33 8.54
C ASN A 114 -8.09 12.19 9.47
N SER A 115 -7.25 11.18 9.24
CA SER A 115 -6.04 10.89 10.02
C SER A 115 -4.85 10.49 9.14
N VAL A 116 -3.65 10.69 9.67
CA VAL A 116 -2.39 10.28 9.04
C VAL A 116 -1.62 9.34 9.95
N GLN A 117 -0.99 8.33 9.36
CA GLN A 117 -0.05 7.45 10.04
C GLN A 117 1.37 8.00 9.95
N VAL A 118 2.10 7.99 11.06
CA VAL A 118 3.53 8.28 11.12
C VAL A 118 4.23 7.26 12.02
N PHE A 119 5.52 7.07 11.82
CA PHE A 119 6.32 6.15 12.62
C PHE A 119 7.29 6.94 13.50
N GLU A 120 7.25 6.67 14.80
CA GLU A 120 8.23 7.15 15.78
C GLU A 120 9.08 5.94 16.18
N GLY A 121 10.14 5.68 15.42
CA GLY A 121 10.91 4.45 15.50
C GLY A 121 10.08 3.23 15.09
N LYS A 122 9.78 2.36 16.06
CA LYS A 122 8.93 1.16 15.86
C LYS A 122 7.49 1.36 16.31
N THR A 123 7.11 2.58 16.67
CA THR A 123 5.76 2.90 17.16
C THR A 123 4.95 3.51 16.02
N LEU A 124 3.80 2.90 15.70
CA LEU A 124 2.81 3.49 14.82
C LEU A 124 2.03 4.56 15.61
N VAL A 125 2.05 5.79 15.11
CA VAL A 125 1.32 6.92 15.67
C VAL A 125 0.31 7.40 14.64
N VAL A 126 -0.95 7.54 15.05
CA VAL A 126 -2.03 8.04 14.20
C VAL A 126 -2.43 9.42 14.69
N LYS A 127 -2.33 10.42 13.82
CA LYS A 127 -2.60 11.82 14.14
C LYS A 127 -3.79 12.28 13.32
N ALA A 128 -4.80 12.84 13.97
CA ALA A 128 -5.92 13.48 13.28
C ALA A 128 -5.40 14.69 12.47
N VAL A 129 -5.81 14.79 11.22
CA VAL A 129 -5.52 15.93 10.33
C VAL A 129 -6.74 16.83 10.12
N GLU A 130 -7.90 16.35 10.55
CA GLU A 130 -9.17 17.06 10.57
C GLU A 130 -9.87 16.86 11.92
N ARG A 131 -10.94 17.62 12.17
CA ARG A 131 -11.80 17.37 13.33
C ARG A 131 -12.54 16.04 13.11
N ILE A 132 -12.56 15.20 14.14
CA ILE A 132 -13.26 13.92 14.15
C ILE A 132 -14.31 13.97 15.26
N ASP A 133 -15.59 13.93 14.88
CA ASP A 133 -16.70 13.95 15.82
C ASP A 133 -16.97 12.54 16.40
N VAL A 134 -17.68 12.49 17.54
CA VAL A 134 -17.96 11.21 18.22
C VAL A 134 -18.80 10.30 17.31
N GLY A 135 -18.29 9.09 17.08
CA GLY A 135 -18.94 8.09 16.23
C GLY A 135 -18.48 8.12 14.78
N GLU A 136 -17.65 9.08 14.38
CA GLU A 136 -16.99 9.05 13.07
C GLU A 136 -15.87 8.01 13.04
N GLU A 137 -15.74 7.33 11.90
CA GLU A 137 -14.68 6.36 11.67
C GLU A 137 -13.33 7.05 11.47
N ILE A 138 -12.27 6.49 12.03
CA ILE A 138 -10.90 6.97 11.82
C ILE A 138 -10.35 6.28 10.58
N GLU A 139 -10.03 7.06 9.55
CA GLU A 139 -9.57 6.56 8.26
C GLU A 139 -8.19 7.11 7.91
N ILE A 140 -7.37 6.28 7.27
CA ILE A 140 -6.02 6.61 6.78
C ILE A 140 -5.95 6.38 5.26
N SER A 141 -4.88 6.87 4.61
CA SER A 141 -4.62 6.51 3.22
C SER A 141 -3.70 5.29 3.12
N TYR A 142 -4.10 4.29 2.33
CA TYR A 142 -3.26 3.13 2.00
C TYR A 142 -2.43 3.35 0.74
N VAL A 143 -2.69 4.44 0.01
CA VAL A 143 -2.10 4.74 -1.30
C VAL A 143 -1.59 6.17 -1.36
N GLU A 144 -0.75 6.45 -2.36
CA GLU A 144 -0.29 7.82 -2.64
C GLU A 144 -1.49 8.69 -3.04
N LEU A 145 -1.72 9.76 -2.28
CA LEU A 145 -2.85 10.66 -2.51
C LEU A 145 -2.58 11.60 -3.70
N ALA A 146 -1.33 11.79 -4.11
CA ALA A 146 -0.97 12.55 -5.30
C ALA A 146 -1.36 11.83 -6.60
N ASP A 147 -1.55 10.51 -6.58
CA ASP A 147 -1.94 9.74 -7.76
C ASP A 147 -3.37 10.08 -8.24
N PRO A 148 -3.65 9.96 -9.56
CA PRO A 148 -5.00 10.09 -10.10
C PRO A 148 -5.94 8.99 -9.58
N THR A 149 -7.26 9.25 -9.63
CA THR A 149 -8.29 8.35 -9.09
C THR A 149 -8.23 6.94 -9.67
N SER A 150 -7.96 6.79 -10.98
CA SER A 150 -7.82 5.49 -11.63
C SER A 150 -6.69 4.66 -11.03
N ARG A 151 -5.51 5.28 -10.82
CA ARG A 151 -4.34 4.63 -10.21
C ARG A 151 -4.57 4.26 -8.76
N ARG A 152 -5.13 5.18 -7.96
CA ARG A 152 -5.48 4.89 -6.55
C ARG A 152 -6.42 3.70 -6.46
N ARG A 153 -7.50 3.65 -7.26
CA ARG A 153 -8.44 2.52 -7.30
C ARG A 153 -7.80 1.23 -7.77
N ALA A 154 -6.99 1.26 -8.83
CA ALA A 154 -6.28 0.09 -9.32
C ALA A 154 -5.34 -0.48 -8.25
N LYS A 155 -4.58 0.38 -7.55
CA LYS A 155 -3.70 -0.03 -6.46
C LYS A 155 -4.47 -0.59 -5.26
N LEU A 156 -5.54 0.08 -4.83
CA LEU A 156 -6.40 -0.40 -3.75
C LEU A 156 -7.03 -1.76 -4.06
N PHE A 157 -7.48 -1.97 -5.30
CA PHE A 157 -8.03 -3.24 -5.71
C PHE A 157 -6.94 -4.33 -5.82
N SER A 158 -5.79 -4.01 -6.39
CA SER A 158 -4.70 -4.97 -6.56
C SER A 158 -4.04 -5.38 -5.25
N ASP A 159 -3.92 -4.48 -4.28
CA ASP A 159 -3.23 -4.75 -3.01
C ASP A 159 -4.20 -5.10 -1.88
N TYR A 160 -5.44 -4.61 -1.90
CA TYR A 160 -6.37 -4.78 -0.78
C TYR A 160 -7.76 -5.28 -1.20
N TYR A 161 -8.01 -5.45 -2.50
CA TYR A 161 -9.34 -5.79 -3.06
C TYR A 161 -10.43 -4.78 -2.67
N ILE A 162 -10.04 -3.54 -2.40
CA ILE A 162 -10.94 -2.44 -2.02
C ILE A 162 -11.39 -1.68 -3.26
N GLN A 163 -12.70 -1.62 -3.46
CA GLN A 163 -13.33 -0.69 -4.39
C GLN A 163 -13.70 0.60 -3.65
N CYS A 164 -12.85 1.63 -3.75
CA CYS A 164 -13.06 2.87 -2.99
C CYS A 164 -14.19 3.75 -3.57
N GLU A 165 -15.15 4.06 -2.71
CA GLU A 165 -16.36 4.86 -2.98
C GLU A 165 -16.39 6.17 -2.17
N CYS A 166 -15.25 6.62 -1.65
CA CYS A 166 -15.19 7.91 -0.95
C CYS A 166 -15.53 9.09 -1.89
N HIS A 167 -15.83 10.25 -1.31
CA HIS A 167 -16.21 11.46 -2.04
C HIS A 167 -15.25 11.80 -3.20
N ARG A 168 -13.93 11.76 -2.97
CA ARG A 168 -12.93 12.05 -4.01
C ARG A 168 -12.89 11.03 -5.15
N CYS A 169 -13.32 9.80 -4.90
CA CYS A 169 -13.37 8.75 -5.90
C CYS A 169 -14.69 8.77 -6.69
N LEU A 170 -15.79 9.18 -6.08
CA LEU A 170 -17.10 9.32 -6.73
C LEU A 170 -17.24 10.65 -7.48
N CYS A 171 -16.64 11.72 -6.97
CA CYS A 171 -16.62 13.00 -7.66
C CYS A 171 -15.61 12.98 -8.78
N ILE A 172 -16.12 12.95 -10.02
CA ILE A 172 -15.37 13.45 -11.17
C ILE A 172 -15.26 14.96 -10.93
N PRO A 173 -14.07 15.55 -10.71
CA PRO A 173 -13.97 17.00 -10.64
C PRO A 173 -14.62 17.57 -11.90
N PRO A 174 -15.58 18.52 -11.79
CA PRO A 174 -16.17 19.11 -12.96
C PRO A 174 -15.04 19.77 -13.73
N ILE A 175 -14.65 19.17 -14.86
CA ILE A 175 -13.70 19.81 -15.76
C ILE A 175 -14.49 20.96 -16.38
N ARG A 176 -14.38 22.16 -15.80
CA ARG A 176 -15.10 23.35 -16.27
C ARG A 176 -14.76 23.56 -17.75
N GLY A 177 -15.72 23.30 -18.63
CA GLY A 177 -15.62 23.59 -20.07
C GLY A 177 -15.42 22.41 -21.02
N TYR A 178 -15.61 21.16 -20.60
CA TYR A 178 -15.43 20.00 -21.49
C TYR A 178 -16.63 19.07 -21.50
N SER A 179 -17.66 19.47 -22.26
CA SER A 179 -18.77 18.60 -22.66
C SER A 179 -18.75 18.30 -24.16
N ASP A 180 -17.66 18.62 -24.86
CA ASP A 180 -17.49 18.46 -26.29
C ASP A 180 -16.37 17.45 -26.64
N VAL A 181 -16.30 17.06 -27.91
CA VAL A 181 -15.32 16.09 -28.45
C VAL A 181 -13.87 16.59 -28.27
N GLU A 182 -13.67 17.90 -28.22
CA GLU A 182 -12.38 18.55 -27.93
C GLU A 182 -11.89 18.22 -26.51
N GLY A 183 -12.82 18.12 -25.56
CA GLY A 183 -12.52 17.73 -24.18
C GLY A 183 -12.13 16.28 -23.99
N LEU A 184 -12.80 15.38 -24.70
CA LEU A 184 -12.44 13.96 -24.69
C LEU A 184 -11.02 13.75 -25.23
N LYS A 185 -10.65 14.39 -26.34
CA LYS A 185 -9.29 14.32 -26.90
C LYS A 185 -8.22 14.85 -25.93
N LYS A 186 -8.55 15.87 -25.14
CA LYS A 186 -7.65 16.41 -24.12
C LYS A 186 -7.52 15.51 -22.90
N MET A 187 -8.55 14.73 -22.57
CA MET A 187 -8.47 13.69 -21.54
C MET A 187 -7.58 12.54 -22.00
N ASP A 188 -7.73 12.05 -23.23
CA ASP A 188 -6.86 11.00 -23.79
C ASP A 188 -5.39 11.44 -23.83
N ALA A 189 -5.15 12.70 -24.21
CA ALA A 189 -3.80 13.29 -24.19
C ALA A 189 -3.25 13.42 -22.75
N LEU A 190 -4.09 13.77 -21.78
CA LEU A 190 -3.71 13.84 -20.37
C LEU A 190 -3.38 12.46 -19.81
N GLU A 191 -4.20 11.45 -20.09
CA GLU A 191 -3.94 10.06 -19.67
C GLU A 191 -2.65 9.52 -20.29
N SER A 192 -2.43 9.76 -21.60
CA SER A 192 -1.19 9.37 -22.27
C SER A 192 0.05 10.00 -21.62
N ASN A 193 -0.04 11.28 -21.23
CA ASN A 193 1.06 11.96 -20.54
C ASN A 193 1.27 11.49 -19.10
N ILE A 194 0.20 11.11 -18.39
CA ILE A 194 0.31 10.46 -17.07
C ILE A 194 1.03 9.12 -17.20
N VAL A 195 0.72 8.31 -18.22
CA VAL A 195 1.41 7.04 -18.49
C VAL A 195 2.88 7.27 -18.85
N ALA A 196 3.18 8.27 -19.67
CA ALA A 196 4.56 8.62 -20.02
C ALA A 196 5.38 9.07 -18.79
N LEU A 197 4.77 9.86 -17.91
CA LEU A 197 5.36 10.22 -16.62
C LEU A 197 5.68 9.00 -15.77
N ASP A 198 4.78 8.04 -15.72
CA ASP A 198 4.95 6.87 -14.88
C ASP A 198 6.12 6.00 -15.37
N GLY A 199 6.23 5.84 -16.70
CA GLY A 199 7.39 5.21 -17.33
C GLY A 199 8.68 5.96 -17.02
N GLN A 200 8.68 7.29 -17.08
CA GLN A 200 9.85 8.10 -16.76
C GLN A 200 10.23 8.00 -15.27
N SER A 201 9.26 8.07 -14.36
CA SER A 201 9.47 7.94 -12.91
C SER A 201 10.05 6.57 -12.54
N SER A 202 9.55 5.51 -13.17
CA SER A 202 10.06 4.14 -13.00
C SER A 202 11.53 4.03 -13.46
N GLU A 203 11.86 4.62 -14.60
CA GLU A 203 13.23 4.64 -15.13
C GLU A 203 14.19 5.47 -14.26
N ILE A 204 13.74 6.62 -13.75
CA ILE A 204 14.49 7.42 -12.77
C ILE A 204 14.78 6.58 -11.52
N GLY A 205 13.80 5.84 -11.02
CA GLY A 205 13.97 4.91 -9.89
C GLY A 205 15.05 3.86 -10.17
N ARG A 206 15.01 3.23 -11.35
CA ARG A 206 16.03 2.25 -11.79
C ARG A 206 17.43 2.86 -11.85
N LEU A 207 17.58 4.02 -12.47
CA LEU A 207 18.87 4.72 -12.60
C LEU A 207 19.46 5.12 -11.25
N LYS A 208 18.62 5.56 -10.30
CA LYS A 208 19.04 5.84 -8.92
C LYS A 208 19.58 4.58 -8.23
N ASN A 209 18.89 3.45 -8.38
CA ASN A 209 19.33 2.16 -7.81
C ASN A 209 20.65 1.67 -8.42
N GLU A 210 20.94 2.03 -9.66
CA GLU A 210 22.22 1.75 -10.33
C GLU A 210 23.33 2.77 -10.01
N GLY A 211 23.07 3.78 -9.18
CA GLY A 211 24.02 4.84 -8.85
C GLY A 211 24.26 5.85 -9.99
N LYS A 212 23.44 5.83 -11.04
CA LYS A 212 23.55 6.72 -12.22
C LYS A 212 22.82 8.03 -11.98
N PHE A 213 23.23 8.77 -10.94
CA PHE A 213 22.53 9.97 -10.48
C PHE A 213 22.50 11.10 -11.52
N ASP A 214 23.57 11.29 -12.29
CA ASP A 214 23.62 12.34 -13.32
C ASP A 214 22.59 12.10 -14.43
N VAL A 215 22.46 10.84 -14.86
CA VAL A 215 21.49 10.43 -15.89
C VAL A 215 20.07 10.53 -15.35
N ALA A 216 19.85 10.10 -14.10
CA ALA A 216 18.57 10.24 -13.42
C ALA A 216 18.15 11.72 -13.31
N LEU A 217 19.09 12.61 -12.96
CA LEU A 217 18.84 14.05 -12.86
C LEU A 217 18.52 14.66 -14.22
N ALA A 218 19.27 14.32 -15.27
CA ALA A 218 18.98 14.78 -16.62
C ALA A 218 17.57 14.39 -17.06
N LEU A 219 17.18 13.12 -16.82
CA LEU A 219 15.86 12.63 -17.13
C LEU A 219 14.75 13.35 -16.33
N CYS A 220 14.97 13.63 -15.04
CA CYS A 220 14.06 14.45 -14.24
C CYS A 220 13.87 15.85 -14.85
N LEU A 221 14.95 16.52 -15.24
CA LEU A 221 14.90 17.88 -15.80
C LEU A 221 14.17 17.90 -17.14
N GLU A 222 14.40 16.92 -18.01
CA GLU A 222 13.65 16.75 -19.26
C GLU A 222 12.15 16.58 -19.01
N GLY A 223 11.77 15.76 -18.03
CA GLY A 223 10.38 15.58 -17.60
C GLY A 223 9.75 16.89 -17.13
N ILE A 224 10.45 17.65 -16.28
CA ILE A 224 9.98 18.95 -15.79
C ILE A 224 9.73 19.92 -16.95
N GLU A 225 10.65 20.02 -17.90
CA GLU A 225 10.50 20.92 -19.06
C GLU A 225 9.35 20.49 -19.99
N HIS A 226 9.15 19.19 -20.18
CA HIS A 226 7.99 18.67 -20.90
C HIS A 226 6.68 19.08 -20.21
N TRP A 227 6.59 18.95 -18.88
CA TRP A 227 5.40 19.30 -18.11
C TRP A 227 5.11 20.79 -18.03
N LYS A 228 6.14 21.63 -17.96
CA LYS A 228 5.95 23.08 -18.06
C LYS A 228 5.24 23.45 -19.36
N ARG A 229 5.64 22.85 -20.49
CA ARG A 229 5.00 23.09 -21.80
C ARG A 229 3.55 22.59 -21.83
N PHE A 230 3.30 21.44 -21.22
CA PHE A 230 1.96 20.84 -21.17
C PHE A 230 1.00 21.63 -20.27
N LEU A 231 1.43 22.03 -19.06
CA LEU A 231 0.62 22.82 -18.13
C LEU A 231 0.27 24.20 -18.69
N VAL A 232 1.19 24.84 -19.43
CA VAL A 232 0.90 26.09 -20.17
C VAL A 232 -0.20 25.89 -21.22
N PHE A 233 -0.32 24.70 -21.80
CA PHE A 233 -1.36 24.37 -22.78
C PHE A 233 -2.75 24.18 -22.15
N PHE A 234 -2.82 23.79 -20.88
CA PHE A 234 -4.07 23.55 -20.14
C PHE A 234 -4.47 24.73 -19.24
N TRP A 235 -3.54 25.61 -18.89
CA TRP A 235 -3.80 26.81 -18.11
C TRP A 235 -3.81 28.04 -19.02
N SER A 236 -4.96 28.30 -19.64
CA SER A 236 -5.23 29.60 -20.24
C SER A 236 -5.86 30.49 -19.16
N PRO A 237 -5.22 31.59 -18.72
CA PRO A 237 -5.88 32.56 -17.85
C PRO A 237 -7.01 33.18 -18.66
N LYS A 238 -8.25 32.77 -18.39
CA LYS A 238 -9.41 33.54 -18.82
C LYS A 238 -9.42 34.82 -17.98
N VAL A 239 -9.02 35.92 -18.63
CA VAL A 239 -9.46 37.28 -18.28
C VAL A 239 -10.99 37.30 -18.32
#